data_AF-A0A922SH47-F1
#
_entry.id   AF-A0A922SH47-F1
#
_cell.length_a   1.000
_cell.length_b   1.000
_cell.length_c   1.000
_cell.angle_alpha   90.00
_cell.angle_beta   90.00
_cell.angle_gamma   90.00
#
_symmetry.space_group_name_H-M   'P 1'
#
loop_
_entity.id
_entity.type
_entity.pdbx_description
1 polymer ?
#
loop_
_entity_poly.entity_id
_entity_poly.type
_entity_poly.pdbx_seq_one_letter_code
_entity_poly.pdbx_strand_id
1 'polypeptide(L)'
;MFLQYVFVLFQVSSPTQYFWYRTTLQISEDINYPETFNYKIALALVIAWILVYLCMIKGIASSGKVVYVTATFPYIVLVIFFFRGITLKGMSDGLIHLFTPKWHRILDPVVWLEAGTQIFFSLGLAFGGLIAFSSYNPVDNNCYRDAIMVSMTNCLTSMFAGIVVFSIIGFKATMVYEKCLDVRNETLLEVFGPAFRSMVLPEAGQTVKVDLNGNLTSLVMPHLPECDLQKELDNTASGTGLAFIIFTEAINQFPGAQFWSVLFFLMLFTLGIDSQFGTLEGVVTSIVDMKLFPNLRKEYLTGGLCLLCCLLSMGFAHGSGSYIFLLFDMYSGNFPLLIIAFFECIGIAYVYGVKR
;
A
#
# COMPACT_ATOMS: atom_id res chain seq x y z
N MET A 1 10.67 5.93 15.90
CA MET A 1 10.13 5.80 14.52
C MET A 1 8.71 6.38 14.39
N PHE A 2 7.88 6.43 15.44
CA PHE A 2 6.53 7.03 15.42
C PHE A 2 6.50 8.58 15.38
N LEU A 3 7.51 9.25 15.96
CA LEU A 3 7.57 10.72 16.03
C LEU A 3 8.13 11.41 14.76
N GLN A 4 8.71 10.66 13.82
CA GLN A 4 9.30 11.26 12.61
C GLN A 4 8.24 11.62 11.55
N TYR A 5 7.06 11.00 11.60
CA TYR A 5 6.00 11.24 10.61
C TYR A 5 5.05 12.39 10.99
N VAL A 6 4.93 12.73 12.28
CA VAL A 6 4.06 13.81 12.76
C VAL A 6 4.78 15.17 12.75
N PHE A 7 6.11 15.19 12.86
CA PHE A 7 6.90 16.43 12.91
C PHE A 7 7.20 17.08 11.54
N VAL A 8 6.70 16.52 10.42
CA VAL A 8 6.79 17.14 9.08
C VAL A 8 5.50 17.91 8.73
N LEU A 9 4.83 18.49 9.74
CA LEU A 9 3.69 19.39 9.50
C LEU A 9 4.10 20.86 9.30
N PHE A 10 5.38 21.20 9.49
CA PHE A 10 5.90 22.57 9.34
C PHE A 10 6.97 22.73 8.23
N GLN A 11 7.13 21.74 7.36
CA GLN A 11 8.05 21.78 6.23
C GLN A 11 7.28 21.70 4.90
N VAL A 12 7.82 22.33 3.85
CA VAL A 12 7.24 22.37 2.50
C VAL A 12 6.80 20.96 2.07
N SER A 13 5.49 20.70 2.06
CA SER A 13 4.91 19.42 1.68
C SER A 13 4.54 19.41 0.20
N SER A 14 4.56 18.23 -0.43
CA SER A 14 4.11 18.14 -1.83
C SER A 14 2.60 18.39 -1.91
N PRO A 15 2.09 18.92 -3.04
CA PRO A 15 0.65 19.13 -3.23
C PRO A 15 -0.17 17.84 -2.99
N THR A 16 0.40 16.69 -3.35
CA THR A 16 -0.20 15.37 -3.13
C THR A 16 -0.28 14.99 -1.65
N GLN A 17 0.79 15.25 -0.87
CA GLN A 17 0.76 15.05 0.58
C GLN A 17 -0.27 15.95 1.25
N TYR A 18 -0.34 17.21 0.85
CA TYR A 18 -1.34 18.16 1.36
C TYR A 18 -2.77 17.67 1.06
N PHE A 19 -3.00 17.22 -0.18
CA PHE A 19 -4.29 16.63 -0.57
C PHE A 19 -4.65 15.44 0.32
N TRP A 20 -3.75 14.49 0.51
CA TRP A 20 -3.99 13.31 1.34
C TRP A 20 -4.29 13.65 2.80
N TYR A 21 -3.41 14.37 3.48
CA TYR A 21 -3.53 14.60 4.93
C TYR A 21 -4.55 15.67 5.29
N ARG A 22 -4.63 16.77 4.54
CA ARG A 22 -5.46 17.93 4.90
C ARG A 22 -6.79 18.00 4.16
N THR A 23 -6.86 17.49 2.93
CA THR A 23 -8.10 17.54 2.13
C THR A 23 -8.92 16.25 2.25
N THR A 24 -8.27 15.10 2.16
CA THR A 24 -8.93 13.79 2.19
C THR A 24 -9.14 13.30 3.61
N LEU A 25 -8.08 13.17 4.42
CA LEU A 25 -8.17 12.67 5.79
C LEU A 25 -8.72 13.71 6.77
N GLN A 26 -8.34 14.98 6.59
CA GLN A 26 -8.55 16.02 7.60
C GLN A 26 -7.96 15.59 8.95
N ILE A 27 -6.70 15.15 8.91
CA ILE A 27 -6.03 14.51 10.05
C ILE A 27 -5.87 15.50 11.22
N SER A 28 -6.15 15.01 12.44
CA SER A 28 -5.90 15.74 13.68
C SER A 28 -4.42 15.77 14.03
N GLU A 29 -4.02 16.73 14.86
CA GLU A 29 -2.62 16.83 15.34
C GLU A 29 -2.23 15.62 16.20
N ASP A 30 -3.17 15.09 16.96
CA ASP A 30 -2.98 13.97 17.86
C ASP A 30 -4.21 13.04 17.85
N ILE A 31 -4.01 11.79 18.25
CA ILE A 31 -5.07 10.78 18.37
C ILE A 31 -6.13 11.17 19.41
N ASN A 32 -5.75 11.93 20.44
CA ASN A 32 -6.61 12.31 21.56
C ASN A 32 -7.64 13.42 21.22
N TYR A 33 -7.46 14.10 20.08
CA TYR A 33 -8.30 15.24 19.67
C TYR A 33 -8.98 14.96 18.32
N PRO A 34 -10.05 14.14 18.28
CA PRO A 34 -10.71 13.71 17.03
C PRO A 34 -11.58 14.77 16.35
N GLU A 35 -11.47 16.04 16.73
CA GLU A 35 -12.50 17.10 16.70
C GLU A 35 -13.36 17.24 15.41
N THR A 36 -12.90 16.77 14.25
CA THR A 36 -13.61 16.87 12.98
C THR A 36 -14.16 15.52 12.50
N PHE A 37 -15.48 15.43 12.37
CA PHE A 37 -16.13 14.34 11.63
C PHE A 37 -16.04 14.58 10.12
N ASN A 38 -15.44 13.62 9.40
CA ASN A 38 -15.21 13.70 7.97
C ASN A 38 -16.33 13.00 7.19
N TYR A 39 -17.34 13.77 6.81
CA TYR A 39 -18.51 13.24 6.07
C TYR A 39 -18.16 12.64 4.71
N LYS A 40 -17.04 13.05 4.08
CA LYS A 40 -16.61 12.49 2.79
C LYS A 40 -16.15 11.04 2.95
N ILE A 41 -15.37 10.75 3.99
CA ILE A 41 -14.96 9.39 4.34
C ILE A 41 -16.18 8.57 4.76
N ALA A 42 -17.07 9.13 5.60
CA ALA A 42 -18.29 8.46 6.02
C ALA A 42 -19.17 8.06 4.82
N LEU A 43 -19.37 8.96 3.86
CA LEU A 43 -20.13 8.66 2.64
C LEU A 43 -19.44 7.57 1.80
N ALA A 44 -18.12 7.64 1.64
CA ALA A 44 -17.35 6.62 0.91
C ALA A 44 -17.47 5.24 1.58
N LEU A 45 -17.44 5.17 2.92
CA LEU A 45 -17.65 3.94 3.69
C LEU A 45 -19.05 3.35 3.46
N VAL A 46 -20.09 4.18 3.50
CA VAL A 46 -21.47 3.72 3.22
C VAL A 46 -21.56 3.15 1.81
N ILE A 47 -21.00 3.83 0.81
CA ILE A 47 -21.00 3.36 -0.58
C ILE A 47 -20.23 2.04 -0.67
N ALA A 48 -19.06 1.92 -0.05
CA ALA A 48 -18.26 0.71 -0.07
C ALA A 48 -19.03 -0.50 0.53
N TRP A 49 -19.67 -0.33 1.69
CA TRP A 49 -20.46 -1.40 2.31
C TRP A 49 -21.71 -1.77 1.52
N ILE A 50 -22.37 -0.80 0.87
CA ILE A 50 -23.48 -1.09 -0.05
C ILE A 50 -22.98 -1.95 -1.23
N LEU A 51 -21.83 -1.61 -1.82
CA LEU A 51 -21.26 -2.37 -2.94
C LEU A 51 -20.86 -3.79 -2.52
N VAL A 52 -20.23 -3.95 -1.35
CA VAL A 52 -19.90 -5.28 -0.79
C VAL A 52 -21.17 -6.11 -0.59
N TYR A 53 -22.21 -5.53 0.01
CA TYR A 53 -23.49 -6.20 0.20
C TYR A 53 -24.13 -6.63 -1.14
N LEU A 54 -24.20 -5.73 -2.13
CA LEU A 54 -24.78 -6.04 -3.44
C LEU A 54 -24.06 -7.19 -4.15
N CYS A 55 -22.72 -7.23 -4.05
CA CYS A 55 -21.94 -8.31 -4.65
C CYS A 55 -22.14 -9.65 -3.92
N MET A 56 -22.36 -9.61 -2.60
CA MET A 56 -22.48 -10.79 -1.73
C MET A 56 -23.93 -11.18 -1.42
N ILE A 57 -24.93 -10.50 -1.99
CA ILE A 57 -26.34 -10.65 -1.59
C ILE A 57 -26.84 -12.09 -1.71
N LYS A 58 -26.41 -12.85 -2.72
CA LYS A 58 -26.73 -14.29 -2.88
C LYS A 58 -25.56 -15.22 -2.51
N GLY A 59 -24.62 -14.75 -1.70
CA GLY A 59 -23.35 -15.43 -1.42
C GLY A 59 -22.59 -15.76 -2.71
N ILE A 60 -22.02 -16.96 -2.76
CA ILE A 60 -21.16 -17.45 -3.87
C ILE A 60 -21.83 -17.42 -5.24
N ALA A 61 -23.15 -17.59 -5.32
CA ALA A 61 -23.85 -17.54 -6.60
C ALA A 61 -23.80 -16.13 -7.26
N SER A 62 -23.68 -15.08 -6.45
CA SER A 62 -23.51 -13.70 -6.91
C SER A 62 -22.03 -13.34 -7.00
N SER A 63 -21.28 -13.54 -5.91
CA SER A 63 -19.87 -13.14 -5.85
C SER A 63 -19.01 -13.91 -6.85
N GLY A 64 -19.28 -15.20 -7.10
CA GLY A 64 -18.60 -15.98 -8.13
C GLY A 64 -18.73 -15.39 -9.54
N LYS A 65 -19.81 -14.66 -9.86
CA LYS A 65 -19.95 -13.96 -11.14
C LYS A 65 -19.13 -12.67 -11.18
N VAL A 66 -19.11 -11.94 -10.06
CA VAL A 66 -18.36 -10.68 -9.92
C VAL A 66 -16.85 -10.94 -9.99
N VAL A 67 -16.39 -12.02 -9.34
CA VAL A 67 -14.98 -12.45 -9.28
C VAL A 67 -14.35 -12.66 -10.66
N TYR A 68 -15.12 -13.07 -11.69
CA TYR A 68 -14.56 -13.19 -13.05
C TYR A 68 -14.02 -11.85 -13.57
N VAL A 69 -14.63 -10.73 -13.20
CA VAL A 69 -14.17 -9.39 -13.59
C VAL A 69 -13.16 -8.88 -12.58
N THR A 70 -13.49 -8.91 -11.29
CA THR A 70 -12.68 -8.30 -10.24
C THR A 70 -11.34 -8.99 -10.03
N ALA A 71 -11.24 -10.30 -10.27
CA ALA A 71 -9.97 -11.02 -10.17
C ALA A 71 -9.10 -10.90 -11.43
N THR A 72 -9.69 -10.69 -12.62
CA THR A 72 -8.93 -10.59 -13.89
C THR A 72 -8.47 -9.17 -14.19
N PHE A 73 -9.30 -8.17 -13.87
CA PHE A 73 -9.02 -6.77 -14.16
C PHE A 73 -7.70 -6.27 -13.56
N PRO A 74 -7.34 -6.57 -12.28
CA PRO A 74 -6.06 -6.20 -11.72
C PRO A 74 -4.85 -6.72 -12.50
N TYR A 75 -4.91 -7.95 -13.03
CA TYR A 75 -3.81 -8.48 -13.84
C TYR A 75 -3.65 -7.73 -15.16
N ILE A 76 -4.76 -7.37 -15.81
CA ILE A 76 -4.74 -6.55 -17.02
C ILE A 76 -4.08 -5.20 -16.72
N VAL A 77 -4.49 -4.55 -15.62
CA VAL A 77 -3.93 -3.25 -15.22
C VAL A 77 -2.45 -3.38 -14.84
N LEU A 78 -2.04 -4.42 -14.10
CA LEU A 78 -0.63 -4.67 -13.78
C LEU A 78 0.21 -4.85 -15.03
N VAL A 79 -0.27 -5.55 -16.06
CA VAL A 79 0.43 -5.70 -17.34
C VAL A 79 0.55 -4.36 -18.06
N ILE A 80 -0.51 -3.53 -18.07
CA ILE A 80 -0.46 -2.18 -18.64
C ILE A 80 0.57 -1.30 -17.89
N PHE A 81 0.56 -1.31 -16.56
CA PHE A 81 1.53 -0.58 -15.75
C PHE A 81 2.94 -1.14 -15.86
N PHE A 82 3.11 -2.44 -16.11
CA PHE A 82 4.42 -3.03 -16.39
C PHE A 82 5.04 -2.41 -17.65
N PHE A 83 4.32 -2.45 -18.78
CA PHE A 83 4.82 -1.85 -20.02
C PHE A 83 5.03 -0.35 -19.88
N ARG A 84 4.17 0.35 -19.13
CA ARG A 84 4.39 1.76 -18.84
C ARG A 84 5.65 1.96 -18.01
N GLY A 85 5.80 1.23 -16.91
CA GLY A 85 6.90 1.33 -15.96
C GLY A 85 8.26 1.12 -16.61
N ILE A 86 8.39 0.10 -17.47
CA ILE A 86 9.67 -0.19 -18.14
C ILE A 86 10.08 0.85 -19.19
N THR A 87 9.14 1.69 -19.66
CA THR A 87 9.45 2.78 -20.61
C THR A 87 9.88 4.07 -19.92
N LEU A 88 9.80 4.15 -18.59
CA LEU A 88 10.14 5.34 -17.83
C LEU A 88 11.64 5.42 -17.56
N LYS A 89 12.17 6.65 -17.63
CA LYS A 89 13.56 6.96 -17.24
C LYS A 89 13.73 6.74 -15.73
N GLY A 90 14.78 6.04 -15.29
CA GLY A 90 15.02 5.76 -13.87
C GLY A 90 14.39 4.47 -13.35
N MET A 91 13.69 3.70 -14.20
CA MET A 91 13.17 2.37 -13.84
C MET A 91 14.28 1.42 -13.37
N SER A 92 15.47 1.47 -14.00
CA SER A 92 16.62 0.64 -13.64
C SER A 92 17.06 0.85 -12.19
N ASP A 93 17.06 2.10 -11.71
CA ASP A 93 17.51 2.43 -10.36
C ASP A 93 16.57 1.82 -9.30
N GLY A 94 15.27 1.86 -9.57
CA GLY A 94 14.27 1.20 -8.74
C GLY A 94 14.39 -0.34 -8.72
N LEU A 95 14.65 -0.97 -9.87
CA LEU A 95 14.83 -2.42 -9.95
C LEU A 95 16.15 -2.87 -9.31
N ILE A 96 17.23 -2.13 -9.51
CA ILE A 96 18.51 -2.38 -8.83
C ILE A 96 18.30 -2.27 -7.33
N HIS A 97 17.56 -1.27 -6.86
CA HIS A 97 17.24 -1.11 -5.45
C HIS A 97 16.45 -2.31 -4.89
N LEU A 98 15.44 -2.81 -5.61
CA LEU A 98 14.67 -4.00 -5.23
C LEU A 98 15.53 -5.27 -5.11
N PHE A 99 16.44 -5.48 -6.06
CA PHE A 99 17.21 -6.72 -6.16
C PHE A 99 18.61 -6.66 -5.54
N THR A 100 18.99 -5.54 -4.89
CA THR A 100 20.28 -5.45 -4.19
C THR A 100 20.15 -6.01 -2.77
N PRO A 101 20.69 -7.20 -2.48
CA PRO A 101 20.50 -7.84 -1.18
C PRO A 101 21.34 -7.16 -0.09
N LYS A 102 20.70 -6.77 1.01
CA LYS A 102 21.35 -6.30 2.23
C LYS A 102 21.58 -7.50 3.18
N TRP A 103 22.60 -8.33 2.92
CA TRP A 103 22.83 -9.61 3.61
C TRP A 103 22.84 -9.55 5.14
N HIS A 104 23.31 -8.45 5.74
CA HIS A 104 23.30 -8.25 7.18
C HIS A 104 21.88 -8.26 7.79
N ARG A 105 20.85 -7.93 7.00
CA ARG A 105 19.44 -7.91 7.46
C ARG A 105 18.87 -9.30 7.72
N ILE A 106 19.43 -10.36 7.13
CA ILE A 106 18.95 -11.74 7.35
C ILE A 106 19.19 -12.18 8.81
N LEU A 107 20.15 -11.55 9.50
CA LEU A 107 20.44 -11.79 10.91
C LEU A 107 19.41 -11.15 11.86
N ASP A 108 18.61 -10.21 11.36
CA ASP A 108 17.58 -9.55 12.15
C ASP A 108 16.34 -10.46 12.25
N PRO A 109 15.94 -10.90 13.46
CA PRO A 109 14.78 -11.77 13.63
C PRO A 109 13.47 -11.10 13.20
N VAL A 110 13.39 -9.76 13.19
CA VAL A 110 12.21 -9.03 12.75
C VAL A 110 11.94 -9.28 11.26
N VAL A 111 12.97 -9.43 10.43
CA VAL A 111 12.82 -9.71 9.00
C VAL A 111 12.12 -11.05 8.75
N TRP A 112 12.41 -12.06 9.57
CA TRP A 112 11.75 -13.37 9.49
C TRP A 112 10.32 -13.34 10.02
N LEU A 113 10.07 -12.57 11.08
CA LEU A 113 8.72 -12.34 11.59
C LEU A 113 7.84 -11.68 10.52
N GLU A 114 8.32 -10.60 9.88
CA GLU A 114 7.60 -9.89 8.82
C GLU A 114 7.41 -10.76 7.57
N ALA A 115 8.44 -11.50 7.14
CA ALA A 115 8.31 -12.41 6.00
C ALA A 115 7.30 -13.54 6.27
N GLY A 116 7.31 -14.08 7.50
CA GLY A 116 6.36 -15.09 7.96
C GLY A 116 4.94 -14.56 7.99
N THR A 117 4.68 -13.44 8.68
CA THR A 117 3.32 -12.86 8.72
C THR A 117 2.83 -12.48 7.33
N GLN A 118 3.69 -11.94 6.47
CA GLN A 118 3.33 -11.57 5.09
C GLN A 118 2.78 -12.75 4.28
N ILE A 119 3.35 -13.96 4.39
CA ILE A 119 2.84 -15.11 3.62
C ILE A 119 1.45 -15.56 4.11
N PHE A 120 1.19 -15.45 5.42
CA PHE A 120 -0.11 -15.74 5.99
C PHE A 120 -1.19 -14.76 5.50
N PHE A 121 -0.89 -13.46 5.50
CA PHE A 121 -1.81 -12.46 4.95
C PHE A 121 -1.99 -12.58 3.44
N SER A 122 -0.91 -12.84 2.71
CA SER A 122 -0.94 -12.93 1.25
C SER A 122 -1.79 -14.09 0.76
N LEU A 123 -1.73 -15.24 1.44
CA LEU A 123 -2.53 -16.41 1.11
C LEU A 123 -3.92 -16.41 1.77
N GLY A 124 -4.19 -15.51 2.72
CA GLY A 124 -5.46 -15.49 3.46
C GLY A 124 -5.67 -16.72 4.36
N LEU A 125 -4.59 -17.23 4.94
CA LEU A 125 -4.63 -18.38 5.87
C LEU A 125 -5.19 -17.98 7.23
N ALA A 126 -5.81 -18.92 7.96
CA ALA A 126 -6.40 -18.72 9.29
C ALA A 126 -7.54 -17.67 9.38
N PHE A 127 -8.11 -17.24 8.25
CA PHE A 127 -9.31 -16.39 8.19
C PHE A 127 -10.62 -17.19 8.04
N GLY A 128 -10.56 -18.50 7.79
CA GLY A 128 -11.73 -19.36 7.55
C GLY A 128 -12.38 -19.24 6.17
N GLY A 129 -12.10 -18.16 5.41
CA GLY A 129 -12.65 -17.95 4.05
C GLY A 129 -12.28 -19.07 3.06
N LEU A 130 -11.04 -19.55 3.07
CA LEU A 130 -10.60 -20.65 2.20
C LEU A 130 -11.29 -21.98 2.54
N ILE A 131 -11.53 -22.26 3.83
CA ILE A 131 -12.26 -23.44 4.28
C ILE A 131 -13.70 -23.35 3.79
N ALA A 132 -14.34 -22.19 3.95
CA ALA A 132 -15.67 -21.94 3.44
C ALA A 132 -15.72 -22.16 1.92
N PHE A 133 -14.84 -21.57 1.11
CA PHE A 133 -14.83 -21.78 -0.33
C PHE A 133 -14.59 -23.23 -0.74
N SER A 134 -13.64 -23.91 -0.09
CA SER A 134 -13.35 -25.31 -0.37
C SER A 134 -14.51 -26.25 -0.02
N SER A 135 -15.39 -25.87 0.92
CA SER A 135 -16.55 -26.69 1.31
C SER A 135 -17.61 -26.82 0.22
N TYR A 136 -17.59 -25.92 -0.77
CA TYR A 136 -18.53 -25.95 -1.92
C TYR A 136 -18.04 -26.81 -3.08
N ASN A 137 -16.80 -27.33 -3.02
CA ASN A 137 -16.27 -28.18 -4.08
C ASN A 137 -16.82 -29.60 -4.02
N PRO A 138 -16.89 -30.31 -5.17
CA PRO A 138 -17.15 -31.75 -5.20
C PRO A 138 -16.16 -32.54 -4.35
N VAL A 139 -16.60 -33.69 -3.82
CA VAL A 139 -15.79 -34.55 -2.94
C VAL A 139 -14.57 -35.14 -3.66
N ASP A 140 -14.67 -35.37 -4.97
CA ASP A 140 -13.63 -35.92 -5.83
C ASP A 140 -12.71 -34.85 -6.46
N ASN A 141 -12.82 -33.58 -6.03
CA ASN A 141 -11.99 -32.51 -6.53
C ASN A 141 -10.52 -32.65 -6.09
N ASN A 142 -9.58 -32.37 -6.99
CA ASN A 142 -8.15 -32.45 -6.71
C ASN A 142 -7.64 -31.20 -5.97
N CYS A 143 -7.90 -31.14 -4.66
CA CYS A 143 -7.51 -30.03 -3.81
C CYS A 143 -5.98 -29.82 -3.70
N TYR A 144 -5.19 -30.87 -3.91
CA TYR A 144 -3.72 -30.78 -3.91
C TYR A 144 -3.21 -29.92 -5.07
N ARG A 145 -3.75 -30.13 -6.28
CA ARG A 145 -3.40 -29.32 -7.46
C ARG A 145 -3.81 -27.86 -7.28
N ASP A 146 -5.00 -27.63 -6.74
CA ASP A 146 -5.53 -26.29 -6.49
C ASP A 146 -4.64 -25.53 -5.51
N ALA A 147 -4.25 -26.16 -4.39
CA ALA A 147 -3.36 -25.56 -3.40
C ALA A 147 -2.02 -25.13 -4.00
N ILE A 148 -1.36 -26.00 -4.79
CA ILE A 148 -0.08 -25.66 -5.44
C ILE A 148 -0.27 -24.50 -6.43
N MET A 149 -1.33 -24.54 -7.25
CA MET A 149 -1.58 -23.51 -8.25
C MET A 149 -1.83 -22.14 -7.60
N VAL A 150 -2.62 -22.10 -6.53
CA VAL A 150 -2.92 -20.87 -5.79
C VAL A 150 -1.64 -20.32 -5.15
N SER A 151 -0.86 -21.14 -4.46
CA SER A 151 0.39 -20.70 -3.82
C SER A 151 1.41 -20.17 -4.82
N MET A 152 1.62 -20.88 -5.93
CA MET A 152 2.53 -20.45 -6.99
C MET A 152 2.08 -19.15 -7.65
N THR A 153 0.78 -19.04 -7.98
CA THR A 153 0.22 -17.83 -8.59
C THR A 153 0.37 -16.65 -7.64
N ASN A 154 0.07 -16.81 -6.36
CA ASN A 154 0.25 -15.75 -5.36
C ASN A 154 1.69 -15.23 -5.34
N CYS A 155 2.68 -16.12 -5.21
CA CYS A 155 4.10 -15.72 -5.17
C CYS A 155 4.57 -15.04 -6.46
N LEU A 156 4.17 -15.56 -7.62
CA LEU A 156 4.50 -14.97 -8.93
C LEU A 156 3.87 -13.59 -9.09
N THR A 157 2.61 -13.43 -8.67
CA THR A 157 1.92 -12.14 -8.70
C THR A 157 2.56 -11.14 -7.77
N SER A 158 2.96 -11.52 -6.54
CA SER A 158 3.67 -10.63 -5.62
C SER A 158 5.01 -10.17 -6.20
N MET A 159 5.78 -11.07 -6.82
CA MET A 159 7.05 -10.72 -7.48
C MET A 159 6.82 -9.77 -8.67
N PHE A 160 5.85 -10.10 -9.52
CA PHE A 160 5.51 -9.28 -10.70
C PHE A 160 5.03 -7.88 -10.29
N ALA A 161 4.12 -7.79 -9.31
CA ALA A 161 3.66 -6.51 -8.76
C ALA A 161 4.82 -5.72 -8.14
N GLY A 162 5.76 -6.38 -7.45
CA GLY A 162 6.97 -5.76 -6.94
C GLY A 162 7.80 -5.10 -8.05
N ILE A 163 8.04 -5.79 -9.16
CA ILE A 163 8.77 -5.24 -10.32
C ILE A 163 8.04 -4.01 -10.89
N VAL A 164 6.71 -4.09 -11.07
CA VAL A 164 5.90 -2.95 -11.54
C VAL A 164 6.01 -1.77 -10.58
N VAL A 165 5.90 -2.01 -9.28
CA VAL A 165 5.94 -0.98 -8.25
C VAL A 165 7.30 -0.28 -8.21
N PHE A 166 8.39 -1.06 -8.11
CA PHE A 166 9.73 -0.50 -8.02
C PHE A 166 10.17 0.19 -9.31
N SER A 167 9.66 -0.20 -10.47
CA SER A 167 9.91 0.53 -11.73
C SER A 167 9.39 1.98 -11.70
N ILE A 168 8.22 2.20 -11.11
CA ILE A 168 7.59 3.52 -11.00
C ILE A 168 8.22 4.33 -9.87
N ILE A 169 8.58 3.69 -8.76
CA ILE A 169 9.34 4.32 -7.68
C ILE A 169 10.69 4.83 -8.20
N GLY A 170 11.42 4.03 -8.99
CA GLY A 170 12.68 4.43 -9.60
C GLY A 170 12.55 5.67 -10.49
N PHE A 171 11.50 5.72 -11.31
CA PHE A 171 11.16 6.91 -12.09
C PHE A 171 10.92 8.14 -11.20
N LYS A 172 10.12 7.99 -10.14
CA LYS A 172 9.84 9.09 -9.20
C LYS A 172 11.14 9.59 -8.54
N ALA A 173 11.93 8.69 -7.97
CA ALA A 173 13.18 9.03 -7.30
C ALA A 173 14.15 9.76 -8.24
N THR A 174 14.28 9.27 -9.48
CA THR A 174 15.12 9.89 -10.50
C THR A 174 14.64 11.29 -10.88
N MET A 175 13.34 11.50 -11.04
CA MET A 175 12.80 12.84 -11.32
C MET A 175 13.04 13.82 -10.17
N VAL A 176 12.82 13.38 -8.93
CA VAL A 176 13.05 14.23 -7.74
C VAL A 176 14.54 14.58 -7.64
N TYR A 177 15.41 13.60 -7.88
CA TYR A 177 16.86 13.78 -7.91
C TYR A 177 17.30 14.77 -9.00
N GLU A 178 16.82 14.63 -10.24
CA GLU A 178 17.16 15.53 -11.34
C GLU A 178 16.66 16.95 -11.08
N LYS A 179 15.45 17.12 -10.56
CA LYS A 179 14.92 18.42 -10.17
C LYS A 179 15.76 19.08 -9.07
N CYS A 180 16.24 18.30 -8.10
CA CYS A 180 17.15 18.80 -7.07
C CYS A 180 18.47 19.29 -7.68
N LEU A 181 19.04 18.54 -8.63
CA LEU A 181 20.25 18.94 -9.33
C LEU A 181 20.07 20.23 -10.13
N ASP A 182 18.92 20.40 -10.79
CA ASP A 182 18.61 21.60 -11.56
C ASP A 182 18.54 22.84 -10.64
N VAL A 183 17.81 22.77 -9.53
CA VAL A 183 17.73 23.85 -8.53
C VAL A 183 19.12 24.20 -7.97
N ARG A 184 19.93 23.17 -7.70
CA ARG A 184 21.31 23.36 -7.22
C ARG A 184 22.17 24.07 -8.26
N ASN A 185 22.09 23.66 -9.52
CA ASN A 185 22.85 24.24 -10.62
C ASN A 185 22.40 25.67 -10.93
N GLU A 186 21.09 25.96 -10.87
CA GLU A 186 20.52 27.32 -11.02
C GLU A 186 21.01 28.24 -9.89
N THR A 187 20.94 27.78 -8.64
CA THR A 187 21.45 28.54 -7.48
C THR A 187 22.94 28.86 -7.65
N LEU A 188 23.72 27.90 -8.15
CA LEU A 188 25.15 28.10 -8.41
C LEU A 188 25.40 29.06 -9.59
N LEU A 189 24.60 28.97 -10.65
CA LEU A 189 24.65 29.89 -11.79
C LEU A 189 24.36 31.34 -11.38
N GLU A 190 23.36 31.55 -10.52
CA GLU A 190 23.01 32.89 -10.02
C GLU A 190 24.11 33.51 -9.16
N VAL A 191 24.78 32.70 -8.33
CA VAL A 191 25.81 33.18 -7.40
C VAL A 191 27.19 33.34 -8.05
N PHE A 192 27.60 32.38 -8.89
CA PHE A 192 28.96 32.29 -9.42
C PHE A 192 29.06 32.53 -10.95
N GLY A 193 27.94 32.77 -11.63
CA GLY A 193 27.92 32.89 -13.10
C GLY A 193 28.38 31.59 -13.78
N PRO A 194 28.76 31.60 -15.08
CA PRO A 194 29.20 30.38 -15.78
C PRO A 194 30.51 29.76 -15.24
N ALA A 195 31.23 30.46 -14.36
CA ALA A 195 32.52 30.04 -13.81
C ALA A 195 32.44 28.87 -12.81
N PHE A 196 31.26 28.59 -12.24
CA PHE A 196 31.11 27.48 -11.28
C PHE A 196 31.39 26.10 -11.89
N ARG A 197 31.19 25.93 -13.21
CA ARG A 197 31.40 24.64 -13.90
C ARG A 197 32.84 24.14 -13.84
N SER A 198 33.79 25.05 -13.66
CA SER A 198 35.23 24.77 -13.54
C SER A 198 35.75 24.88 -12.10
N MET A 199 34.89 25.20 -11.14
CA MET A 199 35.27 25.46 -9.74
C MET A 199 35.04 24.22 -8.88
N VAL A 200 35.99 23.90 -8.00
CA VAL A 200 35.76 22.96 -6.91
C VAL A 200 34.88 23.67 -5.87
N LEU A 201 33.66 23.16 -5.67
CA LEU A 201 32.69 23.75 -4.74
C LEU A 201 33.24 23.63 -3.29
N PRO A 202 33.36 24.74 -2.55
CA PRO A 202 33.77 24.71 -1.14
C PRO A 202 32.64 24.20 -0.22
N GLU A 203 32.90 24.11 1.09
CA GLU A 203 31.87 23.74 2.07
C GLU A 203 30.91 24.91 2.37
N ALA A 204 29.63 24.58 2.65
CA ALA A 204 28.58 25.57 2.91
C ALA A 204 28.96 26.54 4.04
N GLY A 205 28.74 27.84 3.84
CA GLY A 205 29.07 28.89 4.81
C GLY A 205 30.48 29.48 4.71
N GLN A 206 31.36 28.95 3.85
CA GLN A 206 32.65 29.59 3.57
C GLN A 206 32.50 30.82 2.66
N THR A 207 33.34 31.84 2.88
CA THR A 207 33.40 33.02 2.01
C THR A 207 34.32 32.74 0.82
N VAL A 208 33.75 32.75 -0.38
CA VAL A 208 34.48 32.59 -1.62
C VAL A 208 34.75 33.97 -2.19
N LYS A 209 36.01 34.30 -2.42
CA LYS A 209 36.39 35.51 -3.15
C LYS A 209 36.30 35.20 -4.63
N VAL A 210 35.30 35.75 -5.30
CA VAL A 210 35.12 35.59 -6.74
C VAL A 210 35.67 36.85 -7.41
N ASP A 211 36.60 36.68 -8.34
CA ASP A 211 37.09 37.76 -9.18
C ASP A 211 36.13 37.92 -10.38
N LEU A 212 35.12 38.77 -10.21
CA LEU A 212 34.24 39.18 -11.30
C LEU A 212 34.81 40.46 -11.91
N ASN A 213 35.48 40.34 -13.05
CA ASN A 213 36.00 41.47 -13.83
C ASN A 213 36.97 42.41 -13.09
N GLY A 214 37.85 41.87 -12.23
CA GLY A 214 38.88 42.65 -11.52
C GLY A 214 38.44 43.25 -10.17
N ASN A 215 37.22 42.97 -9.72
CA ASN A 215 36.74 43.31 -8.39
C ASN A 215 36.54 42.04 -7.55
N LEU A 216 37.32 41.93 -6.47
CA LEU A 216 37.21 40.87 -5.48
C LEU A 216 35.94 41.05 -4.65
N THR A 217 34.89 40.30 -4.95
CA THR A 217 33.68 40.23 -4.12
C THR A 217 33.72 38.98 -3.24
N SER A 218 33.52 39.14 -1.93
CA SER A 218 33.37 38.02 -1.00
C SER A 218 31.92 37.57 -0.98
N LEU A 219 31.63 36.40 -1.54
CA LEU A 219 30.30 35.78 -1.53
C LEU A 219 30.26 34.69 -0.46
N VAL A 220 29.20 34.69 0.34
CA VAL A 220 28.94 33.61 1.30
C VAL A 220 28.26 32.47 0.54
N MET A 221 28.77 31.25 0.68
CA MET A 221 28.18 30.10 0.02
C MET A 221 26.76 29.81 0.56
N PRO A 222 25.73 29.75 -0.29
CA PRO A 222 24.37 29.44 0.14
C PRO A 222 24.26 27.97 0.57
N HIS A 223 23.27 27.67 1.40
CA HIS A 223 22.94 26.28 1.74
C HIS A 223 22.37 25.58 0.51
N LEU A 224 23.14 24.67 -0.10
CA LEU A 224 22.71 23.91 -1.26
C LEU A 224 21.81 22.73 -0.84
N PRO A 225 20.83 22.34 -1.66
CA PRO A 225 20.04 21.14 -1.41
C PRO A 225 20.93 19.88 -1.55
N GLU A 226 20.78 18.93 -0.62
CA GLU A 226 21.43 17.62 -0.67
C GLU A 226 20.67 16.72 -1.64
N CYS A 227 21.21 16.51 -2.83
CA CYS A 227 20.62 15.64 -3.85
C CYS A 227 21.24 14.25 -3.76
N ASP A 228 20.53 13.30 -3.14
CA ASP A 228 20.95 11.90 -3.01
C ASP A 228 19.85 10.96 -3.52
N LEU A 229 20.12 10.26 -4.61
CA LEU A 229 19.20 9.31 -5.24
C LEU A 229 18.89 8.12 -4.32
N GLN A 230 19.89 7.61 -3.59
CA GLN A 230 19.73 6.45 -2.73
C GLN A 230 18.82 6.79 -1.55
N LYS A 231 18.95 8.00 -1.00
CA LYS A 231 18.05 8.53 0.03
C LYS A 231 16.61 8.63 -0.45
N GLU A 232 16.38 9.06 -1.70
CA GLU A 232 15.03 9.09 -2.28
C GLU A 232 14.44 7.70 -2.52
N LEU A 233 15.28 6.72 -2.89
CA LEU A 233 14.87 5.32 -3.05
C LEU A 233 14.58 4.64 -1.69
N ASP A 234 15.37 4.92 -0.66
CA ASP A 234 15.13 4.41 0.70
C ASP A 234 13.92 5.10 1.37
N ASN A 235 13.59 6.34 0.99
CA ASN A 235 12.43 7.11 1.47
C ASN A 235 11.09 6.71 0.81
N THR A 236 10.88 5.42 0.56
CA THR A 236 9.58 4.93 0.15
C THR A 236 8.63 4.86 1.34
N ALA A 237 7.53 5.61 1.27
CA ALA A 237 6.40 5.48 2.18
C ALA A 237 5.85 4.05 2.15
N SER A 238 5.57 3.50 3.32
CA SER A 238 4.91 2.20 3.49
C SER A 238 3.40 2.36 3.69
N GLY A 239 2.66 1.26 3.56
CA GLY A 239 1.21 1.23 3.75
C GLY A 239 0.45 2.15 2.78
N THR A 240 -0.50 2.91 3.30
CA THR A 240 -1.40 3.77 2.50
C THR A 240 -0.65 4.90 1.77
N GLY A 241 0.47 5.39 2.33
CA GLY A 241 1.27 6.45 1.72
C GLY A 241 1.89 6.04 0.38
N LEU A 242 2.19 4.75 0.19
CA LEU A 242 2.71 4.25 -1.09
C LEU A 242 1.72 4.51 -2.23
N ALA A 243 0.47 4.07 -2.07
CA ALA A 243 -0.55 4.18 -3.10
C ALA A 243 -1.07 5.62 -3.27
N PHE A 244 -1.37 6.31 -2.16
CA PHE A 244 -2.06 7.60 -2.21
C PHE A 244 -1.16 8.82 -2.35
N ILE A 245 0.15 8.68 -2.08
CA ILE A 245 1.12 9.78 -2.19
C ILE A 245 2.16 9.48 -3.27
N ILE A 246 2.91 8.39 -3.13
CA ILE A 246 4.06 8.13 -4.01
C ILE A 246 3.59 7.80 -5.43
N PHE A 247 2.64 6.87 -5.57
CA PHE A 247 2.13 6.46 -6.88
C PHE A 247 1.36 7.55 -7.59
N THR A 248 0.52 8.29 -6.88
CA THR A 248 -0.25 9.41 -7.44
C THR A 248 0.67 10.54 -7.90
N GLU A 249 1.71 10.85 -7.13
CA GLU A 249 2.73 11.82 -7.51
C GLU A 249 3.49 11.40 -8.77
N ALA A 250 3.82 10.11 -8.91
CA ALA A 250 4.43 9.58 -10.13
C ALA A 250 3.46 9.62 -11.33
N ILE A 251 2.20 9.22 -11.13
CA ILE A 251 1.16 9.20 -12.17
C ILE A 251 0.86 10.62 -12.70
N ASN A 252 0.91 11.63 -11.84
CA ASN A 252 0.72 13.03 -12.24
C ASN A 252 1.77 13.52 -13.25
N GLN A 253 2.91 12.84 -13.36
CA GLN A 253 3.95 13.14 -14.35
C GLN A 253 3.77 12.39 -15.67
N PHE A 254 2.79 11.48 -15.77
CA PHE A 254 2.49 10.78 -17.02
C PHE A 254 1.65 11.64 -17.96
N PRO A 255 1.88 11.57 -19.28
CA PRO A 255 0.95 12.15 -20.24
C PRO A 255 -0.41 11.45 -20.11
N GLY A 256 -1.49 12.24 -20.02
CA GLY A 256 -2.84 11.72 -19.78
C GLY A 256 -3.04 11.16 -18.37
N ALA A 257 -2.48 11.81 -17.33
CA ALA A 257 -2.52 11.36 -15.93
C ALA A 257 -3.91 10.92 -15.42
N GLN A 258 -5.01 11.50 -15.94
CA GLN A 258 -6.37 11.10 -15.56
C GLN A 258 -6.66 9.64 -15.89
N PHE A 259 -6.26 9.17 -17.07
CA PHE A 259 -6.47 7.79 -17.50
C PHE A 259 -5.75 6.79 -16.59
N TRP A 260 -4.47 7.05 -16.32
CA TRP A 260 -3.65 6.22 -15.44
C TRP A 260 -4.18 6.20 -14.00
N SER A 261 -4.65 7.34 -13.49
CA SER A 261 -5.23 7.44 -12.15
C SER A 261 -6.50 6.59 -12.03
N VAL A 262 -7.40 6.65 -13.02
CA VAL A 262 -8.63 5.85 -13.03
C VAL A 262 -8.31 4.36 -13.06
N LEU A 263 -7.39 3.92 -13.93
CA LEU A 263 -6.97 2.52 -13.98
C LEU A 263 -6.36 2.04 -12.66
N PHE A 264 -5.46 2.83 -12.07
CA PHE A 264 -4.79 2.50 -10.81
C PHE A 264 -5.78 2.34 -9.65
N PHE A 265 -6.66 3.34 -9.45
CA PHE A 265 -7.62 3.28 -8.35
C PHE A 265 -8.72 2.25 -8.57
N LEU A 266 -9.13 2.01 -9.82
CA LEU A 266 -10.08 0.94 -10.13
C LEU A 266 -9.46 -0.44 -9.85
N MET A 267 -8.17 -0.63 -10.16
CA MET A 267 -7.43 -1.85 -9.81
C MET A 267 -7.38 -2.05 -8.29
N LEU A 268 -6.98 -1.03 -7.52
CA LEU A 268 -6.95 -1.10 -6.06
C LEU A 268 -8.33 -1.41 -5.47
N PHE A 269 -9.38 -0.81 -6.03
CA PHE A 269 -10.76 -1.05 -5.62
C PHE A 269 -11.16 -2.51 -5.87
N THR A 270 -10.88 -3.07 -7.05
CA THR A 270 -11.19 -4.47 -7.36
C THR A 270 -10.41 -5.45 -6.49
N LEU A 271 -9.12 -5.18 -6.22
CA LEU A 271 -8.30 -6.00 -5.31
C LEU A 271 -8.88 -6.00 -3.89
N GLY A 272 -9.28 -4.82 -3.38
CA GLY A 272 -9.87 -4.71 -2.05
C GLY A 272 -11.20 -5.43 -1.92
N ILE A 273 -12.06 -5.35 -2.94
CA ILE A 273 -13.37 -6.00 -2.95
C ILE A 273 -13.25 -7.54 -2.91
N ASP A 274 -12.34 -8.12 -3.68
CA ASP A 274 -12.17 -9.58 -3.70
C ASP A 274 -11.75 -10.13 -2.34
N SER A 275 -10.83 -9.45 -1.65
CA SER A 275 -10.46 -9.79 -0.28
C SER A 275 -11.64 -9.68 0.69
N GLN A 276 -12.51 -8.68 0.52
CA GLN A 276 -13.72 -8.54 1.35
C GLN A 276 -14.71 -9.68 1.13
N PHE A 277 -14.84 -10.23 -0.09
CA PHE A 277 -15.70 -11.38 -0.34
C PHE A 277 -15.26 -12.62 0.44
N GLY A 278 -13.96 -12.90 0.46
CA GLY A 278 -13.41 -14.05 1.20
C GLY A 278 -13.61 -13.92 2.71
N THR A 279 -13.30 -12.76 3.27
CA THR A 279 -13.47 -12.50 4.71
C THR A 279 -14.94 -12.57 5.13
N LEU A 280 -15.84 -11.94 4.37
CA LEU A 280 -17.25 -11.94 4.70
C LEU A 280 -17.88 -13.32 4.54
N GLU A 281 -17.51 -14.08 3.50
CA GLU A 281 -18.01 -15.45 3.31
C GLU A 281 -17.58 -16.36 4.46
N GLY A 282 -16.34 -16.25 4.95
CA GLY A 282 -15.87 -17.01 6.11
C GLY A 282 -16.72 -16.78 7.35
N VAL A 283 -17.05 -15.51 7.64
CA VAL A 283 -17.90 -15.14 8.79
C VAL A 283 -19.34 -15.60 8.59
N VAL A 284 -19.92 -15.34 7.42
CA VAL A 284 -21.32 -15.69 7.12
C VAL A 284 -21.53 -17.20 7.20
N THR A 285 -20.66 -17.99 6.56
CA THR A 285 -20.77 -19.45 6.56
C THR A 285 -20.62 -20.03 7.96
N SER A 286 -19.68 -19.52 8.76
CA SER A 286 -19.52 -19.93 10.17
C SER A 286 -20.79 -19.70 10.99
N ILE A 287 -21.44 -18.54 10.85
CA ILE A 287 -22.68 -18.22 11.58
C ILE A 287 -23.85 -19.11 11.15
N VAL A 288 -23.97 -19.37 9.85
CA VAL A 288 -25.01 -20.25 9.29
C VAL A 288 -24.83 -21.68 9.79
N ASP A 289 -23.61 -22.20 9.79
CA ASP A 289 -23.30 -23.58 10.18
C ASP A 289 -23.51 -23.82 11.68
N MET A 290 -23.23 -22.81 12.52
CA MET A 290 -23.54 -22.85 13.95
C MET A 290 -25.05 -22.82 14.27
N LYS A 291 -25.92 -22.64 13.26
CA LYS A 291 -27.39 -22.51 13.41
C LYS A 291 -27.82 -21.46 14.43
N LEU A 292 -27.06 -20.37 14.55
CA LEU A 292 -27.39 -19.24 15.45
C LEU A 292 -28.74 -18.60 15.11
N PHE A 293 -29.06 -18.50 13.82
CA PHE A 293 -30.31 -17.92 13.31
C PHE A 293 -30.98 -18.83 12.28
N PRO A 294 -31.62 -19.94 12.70
CA PRO A 294 -32.03 -21.02 11.80
C PRO A 294 -33.12 -20.63 10.79
N ASN A 295 -33.90 -19.58 11.07
CA ASN A 295 -35.00 -19.12 10.21
C ASN A 295 -34.63 -17.89 9.38
N LEU A 296 -33.42 -17.33 9.55
CA LEU A 296 -33.01 -16.12 8.84
C LEU A 296 -32.40 -16.49 7.49
N ARG A 297 -32.91 -15.90 6.41
CA ARG A 297 -32.33 -16.12 5.08
C ARG A 297 -30.93 -15.51 4.99
N LYS A 298 -30.04 -16.15 4.22
CA LYS A 298 -28.63 -15.74 4.07
C LYS A 298 -28.51 -14.28 3.62
N GLU A 299 -29.42 -13.78 2.78
CA GLU A 299 -29.38 -12.41 2.28
C GLU A 299 -29.56 -11.37 3.39
N TYR A 300 -30.50 -11.62 4.31
CA TYR A 300 -30.75 -10.74 5.46
C TYR A 300 -29.63 -10.83 6.49
N LEU A 301 -29.05 -12.01 6.69
CA LEU A 301 -27.89 -12.20 7.57
C LEU A 301 -26.69 -11.39 7.06
N THR A 302 -26.35 -11.53 5.78
CA THR A 302 -25.26 -10.77 5.15
C THR A 302 -25.52 -9.26 5.22
N GLY A 303 -26.75 -8.82 4.95
CA GLY A 303 -27.12 -7.40 5.05
C GLY A 303 -26.98 -6.86 6.47
N GLY A 304 -27.41 -7.62 7.48
CA GLY A 304 -27.24 -7.26 8.89
C GLY A 304 -25.78 -7.16 9.32
N LEU A 305 -24.93 -8.09 8.87
CA LEU A 305 -23.49 -8.06 9.13
C LEU A 305 -22.81 -6.87 8.45
N CYS A 306 -23.09 -6.61 7.17
CA CYS A 306 -22.57 -5.44 6.46
C CYS A 306 -23.00 -4.13 7.14
N LEU A 307 -24.25 -4.04 7.62
CA LEU A 307 -24.74 -2.86 8.34
C LEU A 307 -24.00 -2.68 9.67
N LEU A 308 -23.81 -3.76 10.44
CA LEU A 308 -23.05 -3.72 11.69
C LEU A 308 -21.61 -3.26 11.45
N CYS A 309 -20.92 -3.85 10.47
CA CYS A 309 -19.56 -3.48 10.12
C CYS A 309 -19.48 -2.03 9.59
N CYS A 310 -20.48 -1.57 8.85
CA CYS A 310 -20.58 -0.17 8.43
C CYS A 310 -20.64 0.76 9.63
N LEU A 311 -21.54 0.51 10.59
CA LEU A 311 -21.68 1.31 11.81
C LEU A 311 -20.39 1.34 12.64
N LEU A 312 -19.70 0.19 12.78
CA LEU A 312 -18.41 0.13 13.48
C LEU A 312 -17.33 0.91 12.72
N SER A 313 -17.27 0.78 11.39
CA SER A 313 -16.28 1.47 10.57
C SER A 313 -16.44 2.99 10.55
N MET A 314 -17.62 3.53 10.90
CA MET A 314 -17.82 4.98 11.09
C MET A 314 -16.90 5.57 12.17
N GLY A 315 -16.42 4.76 13.12
CA GLY A 315 -15.40 5.19 14.07
C GLY A 315 -14.14 5.74 13.39
N PHE A 316 -13.77 5.22 12.21
CA PHE A 316 -12.62 5.66 11.43
C PHE A 316 -12.87 6.93 10.61
N ALA A 317 -14.09 7.47 10.56
CA ALA A 317 -14.44 8.67 9.79
C ALA A 317 -14.15 9.99 10.54
N HIS A 318 -13.38 9.96 11.62
CA HIS A 318 -12.97 11.16 12.38
C HIS A 318 -11.55 11.59 12.01
N GLY A 319 -11.14 12.81 12.38
CA GLY A 319 -9.80 13.33 12.14
C GLY A 319 -8.67 12.45 12.71
N SER A 320 -8.93 11.75 13.82
CA SER A 320 -7.98 10.77 14.39
C SER A 320 -8.11 9.36 13.82
N GLY A 321 -9.05 9.13 12.90
CA GLY A 321 -9.41 7.81 12.38
C GLY A 321 -8.26 7.09 11.68
N SER A 322 -7.36 7.82 11.03
CA SER A 322 -6.15 7.25 10.40
C SER A 322 -5.17 6.66 11.43
N TYR A 323 -5.01 7.29 12.60
CA TYR A 323 -4.17 6.76 13.68
C TYR A 323 -4.78 5.50 14.28
N ILE A 324 -6.09 5.52 14.53
CA ILE A 324 -6.82 4.37 15.08
C ILE A 324 -6.76 3.21 14.07
N PHE A 325 -6.99 3.48 12.78
CA PHE A 325 -6.89 2.48 11.73
C PHE A 325 -5.51 1.81 11.69
N LEU A 326 -4.43 2.60 11.73
CA LEU A 326 -3.06 2.07 11.75
C LEU A 326 -2.79 1.21 13.00
N LEU A 327 -3.29 1.64 14.17
CA LEU A 327 -3.16 0.87 15.40
C LEU A 327 -3.89 -0.49 15.28
N PHE A 328 -5.12 -0.48 14.75
CA PHE A 328 -5.87 -1.71 14.50
C PHE A 328 -5.13 -2.61 13.51
N ASP A 329 -4.62 -2.08 12.40
CA ASP A 329 -3.91 -2.86 11.38
C ASP A 329 -2.66 -3.56 11.96
N MET A 330 -1.86 -2.83 12.74
CA MET A 330 -0.63 -3.39 13.32
C MET A 330 -0.87 -4.50 14.35
N TYR A 331 -1.93 -4.40 15.16
CA TYR A 331 -2.17 -5.32 16.28
C TYR A 331 -3.24 -6.39 16.01
N SER A 332 -4.29 -6.08 15.26
CA SER A 332 -5.44 -6.97 15.09
C SER A 332 -5.15 -8.16 14.17
N GLY A 333 -4.27 -8.00 13.19
CA GLY A 333 -3.96 -9.05 12.23
C GLY A 333 -2.85 -9.99 12.69
N ASN A 334 -1.70 -9.44 13.08
CA ASN A 334 -0.45 -10.22 13.21
C ASN A 334 -0.51 -11.33 14.27
N PHE A 335 -0.90 -10.99 15.50
CA PHE A 335 -0.87 -11.95 16.60
C PHE A 335 -1.97 -13.03 16.53
N PRO A 336 -3.25 -12.69 16.31
CA PRO A 336 -4.32 -13.68 16.29
C PRO A 336 -4.14 -14.70 15.16
N LEU A 337 -3.71 -14.24 13.99
CA LEU A 337 -3.56 -15.10 12.82
C LEU A 337 -2.54 -16.22 13.07
N LEU A 338 -1.35 -15.88 13.56
CA LEU A 338 -0.30 -16.87 13.85
C LEU A 338 -0.77 -17.91 14.89
N ILE A 339 -1.50 -17.48 15.92
CA ILE A 339 -2.02 -18.36 16.96
C ILE A 339 -3.08 -19.31 16.37
N ILE A 340 -4.03 -18.80 15.59
CA ILE A 340 -5.09 -19.61 14.97
C ILE A 340 -4.47 -20.63 14.02
N ALA A 341 -3.57 -20.21 13.14
CA ALA A 341 -2.90 -21.10 12.19
C ALA A 341 -2.14 -22.25 12.88
N PHE A 342 -1.46 -21.94 13.99
CA PHE A 342 -0.76 -22.95 14.79
C PHE A 342 -1.72 -23.99 15.39
N PHE A 343 -2.84 -23.54 15.96
CA PHE A 343 -3.85 -24.45 16.52
C PHE A 343 -4.63 -25.22 15.46
N GLU A 344 -4.87 -24.65 14.27
CA GLU A 344 -5.45 -25.39 13.13
C GLU A 344 -4.54 -26.56 12.73
N CYS A 345 -3.24 -26.31 12.59
CA CYS A 345 -2.26 -27.36 12.26
C CYS A 345 -2.20 -28.45 13.34
N ILE A 346 -2.17 -28.08 14.62
CA ILE A 346 -2.18 -29.04 15.74
C ILE A 346 -3.48 -29.83 15.78
N GLY A 347 -4.62 -29.16 15.62
CA GLY A 347 -5.94 -29.79 15.62
C GLY A 347 -6.05 -30.87 14.54
N ILE A 348 -5.60 -30.57 13.33
CA ILE A 348 -5.62 -31.55 12.23
C ILE A 348 -4.57 -32.65 12.45
N ALA A 349 -3.33 -32.30 12.77
CA ALA A 349 -2.25 -33.27 12.83
C ALA A 349 -2.34 -34.23 14.03
N TYR A 350 -2.62 -33.70 15.23
CA TYR A 350 -2.54 -34.45 16.49
C TYR A 350 -3.91 -34.85 17.05
N VAL A 351 -4.97 -34.05 16.85
CA VAL A 351 -6.30 -34.35 17.40
C VAL A 351 -7.12 -35.18 16.42
N TYR A 352 -7.21 -34.77 15.14
CA TYR A 352 -7.88 -35.56 14.10
C TYR A 352 -7.03 -36.77 13.68
N GLY A 353 -5.72 -36.54 13.56
CA GLY A 353 -4.71 -37.56 13.30
C GLY A 353 -4.33 -37.66 11.83
N VAL A 354 -3.05 -37.41 11.50
CA VAL A 354 -2.51 -37.42 10.11
C VAL A 354 -2.76 -38.74 9.34
N LYS A 355 -2.89 -39.86 10.05
CA LYS A 355 -3.06 -41.19 9.44
C LYS A 355 -4.51 -41.57 9.15
N ARG A 356 -5.47 -40.82 9.69
CA ARG A 356 -6.89 -41.04 9.44
C ARG A 356 -7.28 -40.39 8.13
#